data_AF-A0AAN5D6X6-F1
#
_entry.id   AF-A0AAN5D6X6-F1
#
_cell.length_a   1.000
_cell.length_b   1.000
_cell.length_c   1.000
_cell.angle_alpha   90.00
_cell.angle_beta   90.00
_cell.angle_gamma   90.00
#
_symmetry.space_group_name_H-M   'P 1'
#
loop_
_entity.id
_entity.type
_entity.pdbx_description
1 polymer ?
#
loop_
_entity_poly.entity_id
_entity_poly.type
_entity_poly.pdbx_seq_one_letter_code
_entity_poly.pdbx_strand_id
1 'polypeptide(L)' 'VLRLRNEAGELTDIKIDFWSGSDSVQGIVHELAAAEFIDRRDLIIVTANFQKLIDNKERRSVTFALNS' A
#
# COMPACT_ATOMS: atom_id res chain seq x y z
N VAL A 1 1.84 -6.11 -5.79
CA VAL A 1 2.70 -6.55 -4.66
C VAL A 1 3.13 -5.31 -3.91
N LEU A 2 2.93 -5.30 -2.59
CA LEU A 2 3.45 -4.29 -1.68
C LEU A 2 4.68 -4.87 -0.97
N ARG A 3 5.77 -4.12 -0.91
CA ARG A 3 7.03 -4.54 -0.28
C ARG A 3 7.40 -3.54 0.80
N LEU A 4 7.56 -4.00 2.02
CA LEU A 4 7.88 -3.17 3.18
C LEU A 4 8.80 -3.90 4.17
N ARG A 5 9.42 -3.18 5.09
CA ARG A 5 10.16 -3.80 6.20
C ARG A 5 9.23 -3.94 7.40
N ASN A 6 9.19 -5.12 8.00
CA ASN A 6 8.48 -5.35 9.26
C ASN A 6 9.27 -4.74 10.44
N GLU A 7 8.72 -4.83 11.65
CA GLU A 7 9.36 -4.32 12.88
C GLU A 7 10.72 -4.98 13.19
N ALA A 8 10.93 -6.22 12.74
CA ALA A 8 12.21 -6.92 12.84
C ALA A 8 13.24 -6.45 11.78
N GLY A 9 12.86 -5.51 10.90
CA GLY A 9 13.68 -5.01 9.80
C GLY A 9 13.71 -5.94 8.58
N GLU A 10 12.94 -7.02 8.56
CA GLU A 10 12.91 -8.00 7.49
C GLU A 10 12.03 -7.52 6.34
N LEU A 11 12.48 -7.79 5.11
CA LEU A 11 11.75 -7.42 3.90
C LEU A 11 10.58 -8.39 3.69
N THR A 12 9.36 -7.86 3.74
CA THR A 12 8.12 -8.61 3.57
C THR A 12 7.40 -8.19 2.29
N ASP A 13 6.98 -9.18 1.51
CA ASP A 13 6.17 -8.99 0.30
C ASP A 13 4.73 -9.44 0.54
N ILE A 14 3.79 -8.52 0.32
CA ILE A 14 2.35 -8.75 0.45
C ILE A 14 1.72 -8.70 -0.94
N LYS A 15 1.04 -9.78 -1.32
CA LYS A 15 0.22 -9.81 -2.54
C LYS A 15 -1.17 -9.27 -2.21
N ILE A 16 -1.60 -8.31 -3.00
CA ILE A 16 -2.90 -7.66 -2.87
C ILE A 16 -3.58 -7.86 -4.22
N ASP A 17 -4.69 -8.57 -4.20
CA ASP A 17 -5.58 -8.66 -5.34
C ASP A 17 -6.49 -7.43 -5.31
N PHE A 18 -6.52 -6.68 -6.41
CA PHE A 18 -7.30 -5.44 -6.52
C PHE A 18 -8.24 -5.53 -7.71
N TRP A 19 -9.53 -5.39 -7.44
CA TRP A 19 -10.59 -5.39 -8.43
C TRP A 19 -11.22 -4.00 -8.52
N SER A 20 -10.82 -3.23 -9.53
CA SER A 20 -11.25 -1.82 -9.73
C SER A 20 -12.76 -1.56 -9.79
N GLY A 21 -13.61 -2.59 -9.92
CA GLY A 21 -15.07 -2.47 -9.92
C GLY A 21 -15.75 -2.79 -8.58
N SER A 22 -15.02 -3.31 -7.60
CA SER A 22 -15.55 -3.73 -6.29
C SER A 22 -14.74 -3.13 -5.15
N ASP A 23 -13.42 -3.06 -5.33
CA ASP A 23 -12.51 -2.66 -4.28
C ASP A 23 -12.25 -1.15 -4.33
N SER A 24 -12.15 -0.56 -3.15
CA SER A 24 -11.69 0.82 -3.00
C SER A 24 -10.27 0.85 -2.48
N VAL A 25 -9.46 1.78 -3.01
CA VAL A 25 -8.08 1.97 -2.53
C VAL A 25 -8.06 2.28 -1.04
N GLN A 26 -8.96 3.14 -0.57
CA GLN A 26 -9.06 3.45 0.85
C GLN A 26 -9.38 2.21 1.68
N GLY A 27 -10.32 1.37 1.25
CA GLY A 27 -10.68 0.13 1.97
C GLY A 27 -9.48 -0.79 2.16
N ILE A 28 -8.77 -1.10 1.07
CA ILE A 28 -7.56 -1.94 1.14
C ILE A 28 -6.50 -1.32 2.06
N VAL A 29 -6.27 -0.02 1.94
CA VAL A 29 -5.26 0.66 2.77
C VAL A 29 -5.66 0.67 4.25
N HIS A 30 -6.94 0.79 4.56
CA HIS A 30 -7.46 0.63 5.91
C HIS A 30 -7.28 -0.80 6.45
N GLU A 31 -7.50 -1.83 5.62
CA GLU A 31 -7.26 -3.23 6.00
C GLU A 31 -5.79 -3.50 6.29
N LEU A 32 -4.88 -2.95 5.47
CA LEU A 32 -3.44 -3.04 5.71
C LEU A 32 -3.03 -2.41 7.04
N ALA A 33 -3.62 -1.27 7.40
CA ALA A 33 -3.37 -0.61 8.68
C ALA A 33 -4.02 -1.38 9.85
N ALA A 34 -5.17 -2.02 9.64
CA ALA A 34 -5.84 -2.84 10.65
C ALA A 34 -5.07 -4.14 10.94
N ALA A 35 -4.38 -4.68 9.93
CA ALA A 35 -3.49 -5.83 10.04
C ALA A 35 -2.04 -5.46 10.43
N GLU A 36 -1.80 -4.20 10.85
CA GLU A 36 -0.50 -3.71 11.32
C GLU A 36 0.65 -3.82 10.30
N PHE A 37 0.34 -3.92 9.01
CA PHE A 37 1.34 -3.89 7.94
C PHE A 37 1.84 -2.48 7.61
N ILE A 38 1.07 -1.44 7.95
CA ILE A 38 1.43 -0.03 7.77
C ILE A 38 0.98 0.80 8.97
N ASP A 39 1.71 1.87 9.28
CA ASP A 39 1.29 2.83 10.31
C ASP A 39 0.07 3.63 9.82
N ARG A 40 -0.85 3.93 10.74
CA ARG A 40 -2.01 4.81 10.49
C ARG A 40 -1.59 6.21 10.04
N ARG A 41 -0.42 6.68 10.45
CA ARG A 41 0.18 7.96 10.01
C ARG A 41 0.52 7.95 8.52
N ASP A 42 0.78 6.78 7.96
CA ASP A 42 1.14 6.60 6.55
C ASP A 42 -0.07 6.31 5.64
N LEU A 43 -1.29 6.24 6.19
CA LEU A 43 -2.51 5.99 5.41
C LEU A 43 -2.65 6.93 4.20
N ILE A 44 -2.40 8.22 4.41
CA ILE A 44 -2.56 9.24 3.36
C ILE A 44 -1.54 9.03 2.23
N ILE A 45 -0.27 8.82 2.59
CA ILE A 45 0.80 8.69 1.60
C ILE A 45 0.68 7.35 0.84
N VAL A 46 0.30 6.27 1.53
CA VAL A 46 0.06 4.95 0.90
C VAL A 46 -1.13 5.04 -0.05
N THR A 47 -2.27 5.58 0.40
CA THR A 47 -3.49 5.75 -0.43
C THR A 47 -3.17 6.53 -1.70
N ALA A 48 -2.48 7.67 -1.57
CA ALA A 48 -2.14 8.51 -2.71
C ALA A 48 -1.25 7.79 -3.72
N ASN A 49 -0.27 7.00 -3.26
CA ASN A 49 0.63 6.27 -4.15
C ASN A 49 -0.02 5.03 -4.78
N PHE A 50 -0.92 4.35 -4.06
CA PHE A 50 -1.75 3.30 -4.64
C PHE A 50 -2.66 3.84 -5.75
N GLN A 51 -3.33 4.96 -5.50
CA GLN A 51 -4.18 5.59 -6.51
C GLN A 51 -3.38 5.98 -7.76
N LYS A 52 -2.17 6.52 -7.59
CA LYS A 52 -1.27 6.82 -8.73
C LYS A 52 -0.92 5.60 -9.57
N LEU A 53 -0.78 4.41 -8.96
CA LEU A 53 -0.49 3.17 -9.68
C LEU A 53 -1.72 2.68 -10.48
N ILE A 54 -2.92 2.88 -9.94
CA ILE A 54 -4.16 2.52 -10.61
C ILE A 54 -4.45 3.48 -11.76
N ASP A 55 -4.27 4.78 -11.54
CA ASP A 55 -4.53 5.82 -12.52
C ASP A 55 -3.52 5.80 -13.68
N ASN A 56 -2.26 5.47 -13.40
CA ASN A 56 -1.20 5.42 -14.41
C ASN A 56 -0.79 3.97 -14.72
N LYS A 57 -1.45 3.38 -15.71
CA LYS A 57 -1.19 2.00 -16.17
C LYS A 57 0.21 1.78 -16.76
N GLU A 58 0.95 2.82 -17.14
CA GLU A 58 2.34 2.70 -17.60
C GLU A 58 3.33 2.54 -16.44
N ARG A 59 2.96 3.01 -15.23
CA ARG A 59 3.78 2.89 -14.02
C ARG A 59 3.59 1.51 -13.40
N ARG A 60 4.61 0.67 -13.53
CA ARG A 60 4.62 -0.69 -12.96
C ARG A 60 4.91 -0.73 -11.45
N SER A 61 5.56 0.29 -10.91
CA SER A 61 5.96 0.36 -9.49
C SER A 61 6.16 1.80 -9.03
N VAL A 62 5.92 2.05 -7.74
CA VAL A 62 6.17 3.32 -7.06
C VAL A 62 6.89 3.03 -5.75
N THR A 63 7.93 3.80 -5.45
CA THR A 63 8.68 3.74 -4.19
C THR A 63 8.56 5.11 -3.51
N PHE A 64 8.27 5.09 -2.21
CA PHE A 64 8.09 6.28 -1.39
C PHE A 64 8.57 6.01 0.03
N ALA A 65 8.92 7.08 0.75
CA ALA A 65 9.30 6.99 2.16
C ALA A 65 8.05 6.89 3.05
N LEU A 66 8.17 6.10 4.12
CA LEU A 66 7.21 6.05 5.23
C LEU A 66 7.74 6.91 6.38
N ASN A 67 6.90 7.23 7.36
CA ASN A 67 7.33 7.99 8.55
C ASN A 67 8.19 7.18 9.53
N SER A 68 8.31 5.86 9.33
CA SER A 68 9.08 4.92 10.16
C SER A 68 10.55 4.79 9.73
#